data_AF-A0A2V9B9F8-F1
#
_entry.id   AF-A0A2V9B9F8-F1
#
_cell.length_a   1.000
_cell.length_b   1.000
_cell.length_c   1.000
_cell.angle_alpha   90.00
_cell.angle_beta   90.00
_cell.angle_gamma   90.00
#
_symmetry.space_group_name_H-M   'P 1'
#
loop_
_entity.id
_entity.type
_entity.pdbx_description
1 polymer ?
#
loop_
_entity_poly.entity_id
_entity_poly.type
_entity_poly.pdbx_seq_one_letter_code
_entity_poly.pdbx_strand_id
1 'polypeptide(L)' 'TIDVAKSPEEILVRSDRPIAYVSCSAAGKVAVIHFDTWKVDKLIDAGPSPDGLAWSAKQ' A
#
# COMPACT_ATOMS: atom_id res chain seq x y z
N THR A 1 -4.32 -14.34 -5.33
CA THR A 1 -3.27 -13.31 -5.25
C THR A 1 -3.84 -12.00 -5.78
N ILE A 2 -3.27 -10.85 -5.40
CA ILE A 2 -3.71 -9.51 -5.85
C ILE A 2 -2.56 -8.91 -6.66
N ASP A 3 -2.85 -8.38 -7.84
CA ASP A 3 -1.83 -7.76 -8.70
C ASP A 3 -1.55 -6.33 -8.20
N VAL A 4 -0.35 -6.12 -7.67
CA VAL A 4 0.16 -4.84 -7.16
C VAL A 4 1.37 -4.40 -7.98
N ALA A 5 1.90 -3.21 -7.71
CA ALA A 5 3.08 -2.73 -8.40
C ALA A 5 4.34 -3.55 -8.01
N LYS A 6 5.39 -3.42 -8.82
CA LYS A 6 6.61 -4.24 -8.74
C LYS A 6 7.31 -4.15 -7.37
N SER A 7 7.81 -5.30 -6.91
CA SER A 7 8.52 -5.50 -5.64
C SER A 7 7.72 -5.06 -4.40
N PRO A 8 6.62 -5.76 -4.08
CA PRO A 8 5.89 -5.51 -2.85
C PRO A 8 6.69 -5.96 -1.62
N GLU A 9 6.77 -5.13 -0.57
CA GLU A 9 7.57 -5.42 0.63
C GLU A 9 6.71 -5.49 1.90
N GLU A 10 6.14 -4.36 2.36
CA GLU A 10 5.40 -4.22 3.62
C GLU A 10 3.90 -4.00 3.36
N ILE A 11 3.05 -4.45 4.29
CA ILE A 11 1.60 -4.20 4.28
C ILE A 11 1.13 -3.50 5.55
N LEU A 12 0.40 -2.39 5.39
CA LEU A 12 -0.20 -1.64 6.49
C LEU A 12 -1.73 -1.62 6.36
N VAL A 13 -2.43 -2.24 7.30
CA VAL A 13 -3.90 -2.35 7.28
C VAL A 13 -4.54 -1.23 8.10
N ARG A 14 -5.60 -0.61 7.56
CA ARG A 14 -6.46 0.29 8.35
C ARG A 14 -7.41 -0.51 9.23
N SER A 15 -7.56 -0.07 10.48
CA SER A 15 -8.53 -0.65 11.41
C SER A 15 -9.95 -0.09 11.24
N ASP A 16 -10.11 1.07 10.58
CA ASP A 16 -11.38 1.81 10.50
C ASP A 16 -12.09 1.70 9.15
N ARG A 17 -11.43 1.19 8.10
CA ARG A 17 -11.97 1.02 6.74
C ARG A 17 -11.38 -0.22 6.07
N PRO A 18 -12.06 -0.83 5.08
CA PRO A 18 -11.63 -2.06 4.43
C PRO A 18 -10.50 -1.82 3.42
N ILE A 19 -9.41 -1.19 3.85
CA ILE A 19 -8.27 -0.79 3.00
C ILE A 19 -6.94 -1.24 3.62
N ALA A 20 -6.05 -1.76 2.76
CA ALA A 20 -4.63 -1.91 3.05
C ALA A 20 -3.77 -1.07 2.12
N TYR A 21 -2.57 -0.75 2.59
CA TYR A 21 -1.50 -0.12 1.83
C TYR A 21 -0.35 -1.11 1.68
N VAL A 22 0.20 -1.25 0.48
CA VAL A 22 1.37 -2.09 0.21
C VAL A 22 2.46 -1.24 -0.42
N SER A 23 3.65 -1.23 0.17
CA SER A 23 4.81 -0.56 -0.43
C SER A 23 5.34 -1.37 -1.62
N CYS A 24 5.73 -0.69 -2.69
CA CYS A 24 6.26 -1.31 -3.91
C CYS A 24 7.58 -0.64 -4.28
N SER A 25 8.68 -1.17 -3.76
CA SER A 25 10.00 -0.53 -3.72
C SER A 25 10.54 -0.21 -5.12
N ALA A 26 10.58 -1.21 -5.99
CA ALA A 26 11.06 -1.07 -7.36
C ALA A 26 10.15 -0.20 -8.26
N ALA A 27 8.88 -0.01 -7.89
CA ALA A 27 7.95 0.83 -8.62
C ALA A 27 7.95 2.29 -8.13
N GLY A 28 8.46 2.57 -6.93
CA GLY A 28 8.34 3.88 -6.30
C GLY A 28 6.89 4.23 -5.92
N LYS A 29 6.07 3.21 -5.65
CA LYS A 29 4.62 3.36 -5.41
C LYS A 29 4.19 2.75 -4.07
N VAL A 30 3.02 3.17 -3.61
CA VAL A 30 2.21 2.45 -2.62
C VAL A 30 0.88 2.07 -3.27
N ALA A 31 0.54 0.79 -3.26
CA ALA A 31 -0.75 0.29 -3.72
C ALA A 31 -1.80 0.37 -2.61
N VAL A 32 -2.99 0.87 -2.94
CA VAL A 32 -4.16 0.90 -2.07
C VAL A 32 -5.07 -0.24 -2.46
N ILE A 33 -5.28 -1.20 -1.57
CA ILE A 33 -6.07 -2.41 -1.81
C ILE A 33 -7.39 -2.31 -1.04
N HIS A 34 -8.52 -2.58 -1.70
CA HIS A 34 -9.82 -2.67 -1.07
C HIS A 34 -10.19 -4.13 -0.78
N PHE A 35 -10.61 -4.46 0.44
CA PHE A 35 -10.85 -5.86 0.84
C PHE A 35 -12.16 -6.44 0.31
N ASP A 36 -13.20 -5.64 0.15
CA ASP A 36 -14.48 -6.17 -0.35
C ASP A 36 -14.38 -6.64 -1.81
N THR A 37 -13.50 -6.01 -2.60
CA THR A 37 -13.33 -6.29 -4.03
C THR A 37 -12.03 -7.03 -4.35
N TRP A 38 -11.09 -7.04 -3.39
CA TRP A 38 -9.72 -7.55 -3.55
C TRP A 38 -8.97 -6.93 -4.74
N LYS A 39 -9.20 -5.63 -5.00
CA LYS A 39 -8.60 -4.88 -6.10
C LYS A 39 -7.71 -3.75 -5.59
N VAL A 40 -6.76 -3.34 -6.44
CA VAL A 40 -6.02 -2.10 -6.25
C VAL A 40 -6.90 -0.94 -6.72
N ASP A 41 -7.32 -0.11 -5.77
CA ASP A 41 -8.11 1.09 -6.04
C ASP A 41 -7.25 2.23 -6.59
N LYS A 42 -5.99 2.30 -6.14
CA LYS A 42 -5.08 3.39 -6.47
C LYS A 42 -3.62 3.00 -6.31
N LEU A 43 -2.76 3.60 -7.13
CA LEU A 43 -1.32 3.67 -6.90
C LEU A 43 -0.95 5.10 -6.48
N ILE A 44 -0.23 5.23 -5.37
CA ILE A 44 0.25 6.49 -4.81
C ILE A 44 1.74 6.62 -5.14
N ASP A 45 2.16 7.76 -5.67
CA ASP A 45 3.57 8.12 -5.80
C ASP A 45 4.20 8.32 -4.42
N ALA A 46 5.21 7.50 -4.09
CA ALA A 46 5.89 7.54 -2.79
C ALA A 46 7.37 7.96 -2.89
N GLY A 47 7.86 8.16 -4.11
CA GLY A 47 9.27 8.48 -4.36
C GLY A 47 10.15 7.23 -4.48
N PRO A 48 11.48 7.38 -4.42
CA PRO A 48 12.39 6.26 -4.63
C PRO A 48 12.30 5.21 -3.51
N SER A 49 12.15 3.94 -3.88
CA SER A 49 12.29 2.76 -3.01
C SER A 49 11.51 2.79 -1.68
N PRO A 50 10.18 3.00 -1.69
CA PRO A 50 9.37 2.82 -0.49
C PRO A 50 9.44 1.35 -0.03
N ASP A 51 9.89 1.14 1.20
CA ASP A 51 10.06 -0.19 1.80
C ASP A 51 9.11 -0.33 3.01
N GLY A 52 9.45 0.26 4.16
CA GLY A 52 8.60 0.23 5.35
C GLY A 52 7.40 1.20 5.29
N LEU A 53 6.33 0.85 6.00
CA LEU A 53 5.14 1.69 6.20
C LEU A 53 4.77 1.74 7.69
N ALA A 54 4.32 2.90 8.17
CA ALA A 54 3.80 3.06 9.52
C ALA A 54 2.73 4.14 9.59
N TRP A 55 1.85 4.04 10.59
CA TRP A 55 0.94 5.12 10.92
C TRP A 55 1.69 6.25 11.64
N SER A 56 1.45 7.49 11.22
CA SER A 56 1.82 8.64 12.05
C SER A 56 0.97 8.65 13.32
N ALA A 57 1.57 9.08 14.44
CA ALA A 57 0.78 9.46 15.59
C ALA A 57 -0.27 10.51 15.18
N LYS A 58 -1.45 10.48 15.82
CA LYS A 58 -2.44 11.54 15.64
C LYS A 58 -1.78 12.87 16.01
N GLN A 59 -1.84 13.84 15.11
CA GLN A 59 -1.59 15.24 15.44
C GLN A 59 -2.78 15.80 16.21
#